data_AF-A0A967EX46-F1
#
_entry.id   AF-A0A967EX46-F1
#
_cell.length_a   1.000
_cell.length_b   1.000
_cell.length_c   1.000
_cell.angle_alpha   90.00
_cell.angle_beta   90.00
_cell.angle_gamma   90.00
#
_symmetry.space_group_name_H-M   'P 1'
#
loop_
_entity.id
_entity.type
_entity.pdbx_description
1 polymer ?
#
loop_
_entity_poly.entity_id
_entity_poly.type
_entity_poly.pdbx_seq_one_letter_code
_entity_poly.pdbx_strand_id
1 'polypeptide(L)' 'MPQHLKNEPRIGTPDDFYAALTDLHRDLDLEESAKVNAKLVLLLANHIGDPAVLAEAIAAAKPKR' A
#
# COMPACT_ATOMS: atom_id res chain seq x y z
N MET A 1 19.88 -12.28 4.75
CA MET A 1 18.96 -11.81 5.80
C MET A 1 17.59 -12.41 5.52
N PRO A 2 16.84 -12.88 6.53
CA PRO A 2 15.46 -13.31 6.32
C PRO A 2 14.63 -12.13 5.81
N GLN A 3 13.69 -12.41 4.90
CA GLN A 3 12.74 -11.42 4.38
C GLN A 3 11.57 -11.30 5.36
N HIS A 4 11.28 -10.08 5.80
CA HIS A 4 10.18 -9.78 6.73
C HIS A 4 8.92 -9.32 5.98
N LEU A 5 9.09 -8.66 4.83
CA LEU A 5 8.01 -8.24 3.97
C LEU A 5 7.33 -9.44 3.30
N LYS A 6 6.03 -9.60 3.57
CA LYS A 6 5.14 -10.53 2.84
C LYS A 6 4.59 -9.83 1.61
N ASN A 7 5.10 -10.18 0.43
CA ASN A 7 4.73 -9.56 -0.84
C ASN A 7 3.92 -10.49 -1.76
N GLU A 8 3.56 -11.69 -1.27
CA GLU A 8 2.56 -12.53 -1.90
C GLU A 8 1.12 -12.02 -1.67
N PRO A 9 0.14 -12.35 -2.55
CA PRO A 9 -1.26 -12.04 -2.32
C PRO A 9 -1.80 -12.71 -1.06
N ARG A 10 -2.36 -11.92 -0.13
CA ARG A 10 -2.86 -12.41 1.18
C ARG A 10 -4.24 -11.87 1.55
N ILE A 11 -4.89 -11.14 0.65
CA ILE A 11 -6.22 -10.57 0.87
C ILE A 11 -7.26 -11.66 0.66
N GLY A 12 -8.13 -11.89 1.65
CA GLY A 12 -9.15 -12.94 1.61
C GLY A 12 -10.22 -12.72 0.54
N THR A 13 -10.64 -11.47 0.35
CA THR A 13 -11.56 -11.04 -0.71
C THR A 13 -10.92 -9.91 -1.53
N PRO A 14 -10.02 -10.23 -2.48
CA PRO A 14 -9.33 -9.22 -3.29
C PRO A 14 -10.29 -8.29 -4.02
N ASP A 15 -11.37 -8.84 -4.59
CA ASP A 15 -12.35 -8.09 -5.37
C ASP A 15 -13.03 -6.99 -4.56
N ASP A 16 -13.48 -7.31 -3.34
CA ASP A 16 -14.10 -6.32 -2.44
C ASP A 16 -13.13 -5.20 -2.08
N PHE A 17 -11.85 -5.55 -1.82
CA PHE A 17 -10.83 -4.57 -1.52
C PHE A 17 -10.53 -3.66 -2.72
N TYR A 18 -10.42 -4.23 -3.92
CA TYR A 18 -10.22 -3.45 -5.15
C TYR A 18 -11.43 -2.58 -5.48
N ALA A 19 -12.66 -3.05 -5.25
CA ALA A 19 -13.87 -2.26 -5.39
C ALA A 19 -13.86 -1.05 -4.44
N ALA A 20 -13.55 -1.27 -3.15
CA ALA A 20 -13.44 -0.20 -2.17
C ALA A 20 -12.35 0.83 -2.52
N LEU A 21 -11.19 0.37 -3.02
CA LEU A 21 -10.14 1.28 -3.51
C LEU A 21 -10.59 2.06 -4.74
N THR A 22 -11.32 1.45 -5.66
CA THR A 22 -11.82 2.12 -6.86
C THR A 22 -12.85 3.19 -6.49
N ASP A 23 -13.77 2.85 -5.60
CA ASP A 23 -14.79 3.78 -5.11
C ASP A 23 -14.18 4.97 -4.37
N LEU A 24 -13.13 4.74 -3.58
CA LEU A 24 -12.38 5.80 -2.89
C LEU A 24 -11.81 6.86 -3.85
N HIS A 25 -11.50 6.50 -5.09
CA HIS A 25 -10.90 7.39 -6.08
C HIS A 25 -11.88 7.93 -7.13
N ARG A 26 -13.13 7.46 -7.17
CA ARG A 26 -14.08 7.66 -8.27
C ARG A 26 -14.29 9.12 -8.68
N ASP A 27 -14.31 10.03 -7.70
CA ASP A 27 -14.62 11.44 -7.90
C ASP A 27 -13.43 12.37 -7.57
N LEU A 28 -12.22 11.81 -7.46
CA LEU A 28 -11.01 12.56 -7.11
C LEU A 28 -10.21 12.93 -8.36
N ASP A 29 -9.64 14.13 -8.36
CA ASP A 29 -8.61 14.46 -9.33
C ASP A 29 -7.28 13.75 -9.03
N LEU A 30 -6.27 13.96 -9.89
CA LEU A 30 -4.96 13.32 -9.74
C LEU A 30 -4.24 13.75 -8.45
N GLU A 31 -4.38 15.00 -8.02
CA GLU A 31 -3.73 15.51 -6.82
C GLU A 31 -4.40 14.98 -5.56
N GLU A 32 -5.73 14.96 -5.53
CA GLU A 32 -6.53 14.39 -4.45
C GLU A 32 -6.30 12.88 -4.32
N SER A 33 -6.28 12.16 -5.44
CA SER A 33 -5.93 10.74 -5.50
C SER A 33 -4.54 10.47 -4.92
N ALA A 34 -3.54 11.29 -5.26
CA ALA A 34 -2.20 11.17 -4.68
C ALA A 34 -2.19 11.41 -3.16
N LYS A 35 -2.94 12.41 -2.67
CA LYS A 35 -3.07 12.70 -1.22
C LYS A 35 -3.71 11.54 -0.47
N VAL A 36 -4.79 10.97 -1.01
CA VAL A 36 -5.48 9.83 -0.41
C VAL A 36 -4.57 8.60 -0.38
N ASN A 37 -3.84 8.32 -1.46
CA ASN A 37 -2.86 7.23 -1.49
C ASN A 37 -1.74 7.43 -0.46
N ALA A 38 -1.18 8.64 -0.33
CA ALA A 38 -0.17 8.93 0.69
C ALA A 38 -0.72 8.70 2.11
N LYS A 39 -1.95 9.14 2.39
CA LYS A 39 -2.62 8.91 3.68
C LYS A 39 -2.83 7.42 3.95
N LEU A 40 -3.30 6.65 2.96
CA LEU A 40 -3.50 5.21 3.07
C LEU A 40 -2.18 4.49 3.36
N VAL A 41 -1.10 4.83 2.64
CA VAL A 41 0.24 4.29 2.88
C VAL A 41 0.70 4.54 4.32
N LEU A 42 0.51 5.76 4.85
CA LEU A 42 0.89 6.07 6.23
C LEU A 42 0.06 5.29 7.26
N LEU A 43 -1.25 5.14 7.04
CA LEU A 43 -2.11 4.34 7.91
C LEU A 43 -1.68 2.87 7.95
N LEU A 44 -1.40 2.28 6.78
CA LEU A 44 -0.92 0.91 6.68
C LEU A 44 0.48 0.75 7.29
N ALA A 45 1.37 1.73 7.10
CA ALA A 45 2.70 1.72 7.72
C ALA A 45 2.61 1.74 9.25
N ASN A 46 1.71 2.56 9.80
CA ASN A 46 1.44 2.60 11.23
C ASN A 46 0.84 1.28 11.75
N HIS A 47 -0.04 0.65 10.97
CA HIS A 47 -0.60 -0.65 11.32
C HIS A 47 0.46 -1.77 11.31
N ILE A 48 1.40 -1.73 10.37
CA ILE A 48 2.52 -2.69 10.29
C ILE A 48 3.49 -2.51 11.46
N GLY A 49 3.89 -1.27 11.78
CA GLY A 49 4.69 -0.92 12.96
C GLY A 49 6.13 -1.45 13.01
N ASP A 50 6.52 -2.39 12.14
CA ASP A 50 7.86 -2.99 12.08
C ASP A 50 8.79 -2.23 11.11
N PRO A 51 9.86 -1.56 11.60
CA PRO A 51 10.80 -0.82 10.76
C PRO A 51 11.50 -1.67 9.69
N ALA A 52 11.76 -2.96 9.95
CA ALA A 52 12.40 -3.85 8.99
C ALA A 52 11.49 -4.15 7.80
N VAL A 53 10.20 -4.44 8.07
CA VAL A 53 9.17 -4.63 7.03
C VAL A 53 9.02 -3.35 6.20
N LEU A 54 8.97 -2.19 6.84
CA LEU A 54 8.83 -0.90 6.15
C LEU A 54 10.05 -0.58 5.26
N ALA A 55 11.26 -0.85 5.73
CA ALA A 55 12.48 -0.66 4.95
C ALA A 55 12.52 -1.57 3.72
N GLU A 56 12.15 -2.84 3.88
CA GLU A 56 12.02 -3.79 2.77
C GLU A 56 10.94 -3.36 1.77
N ALA A 57 9.79 -2.86 2.24
CA ALA A 57 8.71 -2.35 1.38
C ALA A 57 9.17 -1.15 0.53
N ILE A 58 9.87 -0.18 1.14
CA ILE A 58 10.44 0.96 0.42
C ILE A 58 11.45 0.49 -0.64
N ALA A 59 12.31 -0.47 -0.30
CA ALA A 59 13.28 -1.02 -1.24
C ALA A 59 12.58 -1.72 -2.42
N ALA A 60 11.52 -2.48 -2.17
CA ALA A 60 10.75 -3.19 -3.19
C ALA A 60 9.95 -2.26 -4.12
N ALA A 61 9.49 -1.10 -3.62
CA ALA A 61 8.73 -0.12 -4.40
C ALA A 61 9.60 0.76 -5.32
N LYS A 62 10.94 0.73 -5.16
CA LYS A 62 11.84 1.50 -6.04
C LYS A 62 11.67 1.05 -7.49
N PRO A 63 11.49 1.98 -8.45
CA PRO A 63 11.42 1.64 -9.86
C PRO A 63 12.67 0.87 -10.27
N LYS A 64 12.49 -0.25 -10.98
CA LYS A 64 13.59 -0.92 -11.68
C LYS A 64 13.92 -0.06 -12.89
N ARG A 65 15.06 0.63 -12.83
CA ARG A 65 15.64 1.32 -13.99
C ARG A 65 16.39 0.35 -14.88
#